data_AF-A0A328EAU2-F1
#
_entry.id   AF-A0A328EAU2-F1
#
_cell.length_a   1.000
_cell.length_b   1.000
_cell.length_c   1.000
_cell.angle_alpha   90.00
_cell.angle_beta   90.00
_cell.angle_gamma   90.00
#
_symmetry.space_group_name_H-M   'P 1'
#
loop_
_entity.id
_entity.type
_entity.pdbx_description
1 polymer ?
#
loop_
_entity_poly.entity_id
_entity_poly.type
_entity_poly.pdbx_seq_one_letter_code
_entity_poly.pdbx_strand_id
1 'polypeptide(L)' 'MGNNVEQVNAQICTQECNPNAAYMICQPNNKKTKNVCTNCCKIQNTRCHIYTSKDGLIC' A
#
# COMPACT_ATOMS: atom_id res chain seq x y z
N MET A 1 20.43 28.87 -4.97
CA MET A 1 20.50 27.70 -5.87
C MET A 1 20.08 26.49 -5.06
N GLY A 2 19.02 25.79 -5.47
CA GLY A 2 18.56 24.54 -4.85
C GLY A 2 17.34 24.73 -3.94
N ASN A 3 16.22 24.03 -4.10
CA ASN A 3 15.88 22.98 -5.06
C ASN A 3 14.38 23.05 -5.34
N ASN A 4 14.03 22.84 -6.61
CA ASN A 4 12.69 22.48 -7.05
C ASN A 4 12.29 21.19 -6.33
N VAL A 5 11.60 21.30 -5.20
CA VAL A 5 10.74 20.22 -4.74
C VAL A 5 9.39 20.51 -5.34
N GLU A 6 9.18 19.98 -6.55
CA GLU A 6 7.85 19.79 -7.10
C GLU A 6 6.98 19.29 -5.95
N GLN A 7 6.03 20.12 -5.54
CA GLN A 7 4.92 19.69 -4.70
C GLN A 7 4.05 18.74 -5.55
N VAL A 8 4.58 17.56 -5.87
CA VAL A 8 3.74 16.37 -5.86
C VAL A 8 3.19 16.35 -4.46
N ASN A 9 1.88 16.56 -4.39
CA ASN A 9 1.09 16.51 -3.19
C ASN A 9 1.28 15.12 -2.56
N ALA A 10 2.38 14.92 -1.84
CA ALA A 10 2.76 13.66 -1.25
C ALA A 10 1.72 13.41 -0.17
N GLN A 11 0.70 12.66 -0.55
CA GLN A 11 -0.42 12.33 0.29
C GLN A 11 0.17 11.73 1.56
N ILE A 12 0.07 12.48 2.67
CA ILE A 12 0.69 12.09 3.93
C ILE A 12 -0.13 10.92 4.46
N CYS A 13 0.26 9.72 4.05
CA CYS A 13 -0.37 8.51 4.50
C CYS A 13 0.03 8.24 5.94
N THR A 14 -0.94 7.90 6.78
CA THR A 14 -0.67 7.47 8.15
C THR A 14 0.23 6.24 8.14
N GLN A 15 1.05 6.09 9.19
CA GLN A 15 1.88 4.89 9.37
C GLN A 15 1.11 3.71 9.97
N GLU A 16 -0.12 3.94 10.41
CA GLU A 16 -1.03 2.93 10.96
C GLU A 16 -1.24 1.77 9.96
N CYS A 17 -1.01 0.54 10.43
CA CYS A 17 -1.32 -0.65 9.67
C CYS A 17 -2.85 -0.84 9.60
N ASN A 18 -3.38 -1.28 8.46
CA ASN A 18 -4.77 -1.73 8.44
C ASN A 18 -4.86 -3.06 9.22
N PRO A 19 -5.64 -3.15 10.32
CA PRO A 19 -5.70 -4.35 11.15
C PRO A 19 -6.29 -5.56 10.42
N ASN A 20 -7.03 -5.32 9.33
CA ASN A 20 -7.60 -6.37 8.50
C ASN A 20 -6.65 -6.83 7.38
N ALA A 21 -5.51 -6.16 7.17
CA ALA A 21 -4.52 -6.54 6.17
C ALA A 21 -3.80 -7.83 6.60
N ALA A 22 -4.11 -8.94 5.93
CA ALA A 22 -3.43 -10.22 6.18
C ALA A 22 -2.26 -10.44 5.22
N TYR A 23 -2.45 -10.08 3.95
CA TYR A 23 -1.42 -10.20 2.93
C TYR A 23 -1.64 -9.17 1.82
N MET A 24 -0.61 -8.92 1.00
CA MET A 24 -0.75 -8.16 -0.23
C MET A 24 -0.29 -8.97 -1.45
N ILE A 25 -0.84 -8.65 -2.61
CA ILE A 25 -0.43 -9.20 -3.91
C ILE A 25 -0.04 -8.04 -4.81
N CYS A 26 1.17 -8.08 -5.35
CA CYS A 26 1.66 -7.06 -6.29
C CYS A 26 1.79 -7.62 -7.71
N GLN A 27 1.26 -6.87 -8.67
CA GLN A 27 1.42 -7.13 -10.10
C GLN A 27 2.78 -6.65 -10.63
N PRO A 28 3.28 -7.22 -11.74
CA PRO A 28 2.65 -8.26 -12.57
C PRO A 28 2.84 -9.70 -12.06
N ASN A 29 3.76 -9.93 -11.13
CA ASN A 29 4.18 -11.28 -10.74
C ASN A 29 3.24 -11.97 -9.74
N ASN A 30 2.13 -11.32 -9.36
CA ASN A 30 1.16 -11.79 -8.37
C ASN A 30 1.82 -12.33 -7.08
N LYS A 31 2.90 -11.68 -6.64
CA LYS A 31 3.67 -12.13 -5.48
C LYS A 31 2.85 -11.86 -4.21
N LYS A 32 2.45 -12.93 -3.52
CA LYS A 32 1.75 -12.88 -2.22
C LYS A 32 2.75 -12.69 -1.09
N THR A 33 2.68 -11.54 -0.42
CA THR A 33 3.48 -11.23 0.77
C THR A 33 2.55 -11.23 1.99
N LYS A 34 2.79 -12.13 2.94
CA LYS A 34 2.04 -12.23 4.21
C LYS A 34 2.65 -11.30 5.27
N ASN A 35 1.92 -11.04 6.36
CA ASN A 35 2.35 -10.21 7.50
C ASN A 35 2.74 -8.78 7.08
N VAL A 36 1.90 -8.15 6.27
CA VAL A 36 2.16 -6.79 5.77
C VAL A 36 1.57 -5.76 6.74
N CYS A 37 2.42 -4.86 7.24
CA CYS A 37 1.93 -3.62 7.85
C CYS A 37 1.84 -2.54 6.77
N THR A 38 0.66 -2.39 6.21
CA THR A 38 0.38 -1.36 5.20
C THR A 38 -1.08 -0.92 5.26
N ASN A 39 -1.40 0.14 4.54
CA ASN A 39 -2.76 0.66 4.39
C ASN A 39 -2.97 1.14 2.95
N CYS A 40 -4.22 1.38 2.58
CA CYS A 40 -4.61 1.74 1.23
C CYS A 40 -3.91 3.00 0.74
N CYS A 41 -3.71 3.99 1.61
CA CYS A 41 -3.01 5.21 1.22
C CYS A 41 -1.56 4.91 0.82
N LYS A 42 -0.83 4.09 1.60
CA LYS A 42 0.58 3.74 1.31
C LYS A 42 0.75 2.97 0.01
N ILE A 43 -0.25 2.19 -0.40
CA ILE A 43 -0.18 1.37 -1.61
C ILE A 43 -0.87 2.00 -2.83
N GLN A 44 -1.53 3.16 -2.71
CA GLN A 44 -2.30 3.79 -3.79
C GLN A 44 -1.51 3.98 -5.09
N ASN A 45 -0.21 4.31 -4.97
CA ASN A 45 0.67 4.51 -6.13
C ASN A 45 1.46 3.25 -6.50
N THR A 46 1.11 2.09 -5.93
CA THR A 46 1.72 0.79 -6.21
C THR A 46 0.71 -0.09 -6.92
N ARG A 47 1.18 -1.03 -7.75
CA ARG A 47 0.31 -2.06 -8.35
C ARG A 47 0.09 -3.23 -7.39
N CYS A 48 -0.13 -2.91 -6.12
CA CYS A 48 -0.33 -3.87 -5.06
C CYS A 48 -1.74 -3.75 -4.51
N HIS A 49 -2.31 -4.87 -4.15
CA HIS A 49 -3.60 -4.96 -3.48
C HIS A 49 -3.43 -5.68 -2.15
N ILE A 50 -4.02 -5.15 -1.10
CA ILE A 50 -4.12 -5.70 0.24
C ILE A 50 -5.40 -6.53 0.36
N TYR A 51 -5.29 -7.69 0.97
CA TYR A 51 -6.39 -8.61 1.20
C TYR A 51 -6.50 -8.99 2.68
N THR A 52 -7.73 -9.33 3.06
CA THR A 52 -8.06 -9.92 4.34
C THR A 52 -7.65 -11.40 4.40
N SER A 53 -7.67 -11.97 5.60
CA SER A 53 -7.37 -13.40 5.82
C SER A 53 -8.38 -14.35 5.15
N LYS A 54 -9.54 -13.84 4.74
CA LYS A 54 -10.60 -14.56 4.01
C LYS A 54 -10.55 -14.31 2.50
N ASP A 55 -9.39 -13.88 1.99
CA ASP A 55 -9.13 -13.51 0.60
C ASP A 55 -10.04 -12.38 0.04
N GLY A 56 -10.69 -11.60 0.91
CA GLY A 56 -11.43 -10.39 0.51
C GLY A 56 -10.50 -9.22 0.22
N LEU A 57 -10.68 -8.55 -0.93
CA LEU A 57 -9.94 -7.34 -1.32
C LEU A 57 -10.29 -6.16 -0.42
N ILE A 58 -9.28 -5.45 0.08
CA ILE A 58 -9.45 -4.20 0.86
C ILE A 58 -9.30 -2.99 -0.05
N CYS A 59 -8.19 -2.98 -0.77
CA CYS A 59 -7.68 -2.03 -1.75
C CYS A 59 -6.44 -2.71 -2.36
#